data_AF-A0A069IMS2-F1
#
_entry.id   AF-A0A069IMS2-F1
#
_cell.length_a   1.000
_cell.length_b   1.000
_cell.length_c   1.000
_cell.angle_alpha   90.00
_cell.angle_beta   90.00
_cell.angle_gamma   90.00
#
_symmetry.space_group_name_H-M   'P 1'
#
loop_
_entity.id
_entity.type
_entity.pdbx_description
1 polymer ?
#
loop_
_entity_poly.entity_id
_entity_poly.type
_entity_poly.pdbx_seq_one_letter_code
_entity_poly.pdbx_strand_id
1 'polypeptide(L)'
;MASLTTPLSVRLSEDDTSFLSKLEIDGAVTASDKIRGLIRQARQRAEPLDSFPAALAVSHDHMAATVRAVRIIEQDLDRHSDVAAGLVNIAEEFLALALTAPRPGSTGVSDELVRHEARLVDCATRMTDQLLRWALTPTAPAYDPAVISRRLAESAELMRLVSAALAAR
;
A
#
# COMPACT_ATOMS: atom_id res chain seq x y z
N MET A 1 21.76 -28.86 -17.02
CA MET A 1 22.79 -29.02 -15.98
C MET A 1 22.09 -29.00 -14.63
N ALA A 2 22.26 -30.04 -13.80
CA ALA A 2 21.60 -30.12 -12.50
C ALA A 2 22.09 -28.98 -11.60
N SER A 3 21.17 -28.16 -11.10
CA SER A 3 21.47 -27.11 -10.13
C SER A 3 21.98 -27.76 -8.85
N LEU A 4 23.29 -27.73 -8.65
CA LEU A 4 23.93 -28.22 -7.42
C LEU A 4 23.49 -27.30 -6.27
N THR A 5 22.78 -27.88 -5.31
CA THR A 5 22.38 -27.18 -4.07
C THR A 5 23.54 -27.30 -3.07
N THR A 6 24.12 -26.17 -2.66
CA THR A 6 25.18 -26.14 -1.64
C THR A 6 24.54 -26.24 -0.24
N PRO A 7 24.97 -27.17 0.63
CA PRO A 7 24.43 -27.26 1.98
C PRO A 7 24.82 -26.04 2.81
N LEU A 8 23.85 -25.47 3.52
CA LEU A 8 24.01 -24.34 4.42
C LEU A 8 23.73 -24.80 5.85
N SER A 9 24.73 -24.74 6.74
CA SER A 9 24.59 -25.06 8.17
C SER A 9 24.54 -23.78 8.99
N VAL A 10 23.44 -23.57 9.71
CA VAL A 10 23.20 -22.37 10.54
C VAL A 10 22.61 -22.81 11.87
N ARG A 11 23.00 -22.13 12.95
CA ARG A 11 22.38 -22.30 14.26
C ARG A 11 21.24 -21.31 14.39
N LEU A 12 20.04 -21.82 14.64
CA LEU A 12 18.83 -21.02 14.89
C LEU A 12 18.47 -21.11 16.36
N SER A 13 17.84 -20.05 16.89
CA SER A 13 17.23 -20.11 18.21
C SER A 13 16.03 -21.07 18.20
N GLU A 14 15.57 -21.46 19.39
CA GLU A 14 14.35 -22.26 19.52
C GLU A 14 13.13 -21.49 18.97
N ASP A 15 13.07 -20.18 19.22
CA ASP A 15 12.02 -19.28 18.73
C ASP A 15 11.98 -19.22 17.20
N ASP A 16 13.14 -19.06 16.54
CA ASP A 16 13.23 -19.02 15.07
C ASP A 16 12.81 -20.34 14.44
N THR A 17 13.18 -21.45 15.08
CA THR A 17 12.80 -22.80 14.63
C THR A 17 11.29 -23.01 14.76
N SER A 18 10.72 -22.57 15.88
CA SER A 18 9.27 -22.58 16.13
C SER A 18 8.53 -21.72 15.11
N PHE A 19 9.02 -20.51 14.82
CA PHE A 19 8.46 -19.63 13.79
C PHE A 19 8.48 -20.30 12.40
N LEU A 20 9.63 -20.83 11.98
CA LEU A 20 9.75 -21.53 10.69
C LEU A 20 8.81 -22.74 10.60
N SER A 21 8.58 -23.46 11.70
CA SER A 21 7.65 -24.60 11.71
C SER A 21 6.21 -24.18 11.38
N LYS A 22 5.78 -23.01 11.85
CA LYS A 22 4.42 -22.46 11.68
C LYS A 22 4.26 -21.61 10.41
N LEU A 23 5.36 -21.12 9.85
CA LEU A 23 5.33 -20.27 8.67
C LEU A 23 4.75 -21.01 7.46
N GLU A 24 3.70 -20.46 6.86
CA GLU A 24 3.08 -20.99 5.65
C GLU A 24 3.60 -20.22 4.43
N ILE A 25 4.22 -20.94 3.49
CA ILE A 25 4.63 -20.42 2.19
C ILE A 25 4.12 -21.41 1.15
N ASP A 26 3.49 -20.89 0.09
CA ASP A 26 2.93 -21.72 -0.97
C ASP A 26 3.97 -22.69 -1.57
N GLY A 27 3.59 -23.97 -1.64
CA GLY A 27 4.45 -25.06 -2.09
C GLY A 27 5.64 -25.41 -1.17
N ALA A 28 5.74 -24.87 0.05
CA ALA A 28 6.84 -25.15 0.97
C ALA A 28 6.41 -26.00 2.18
N VAL A 29 6.94 -27.22 2.27
CA VAL A 29 6.63 -28.16 3.37
C VAL A 29 7.79 -28.28 4.36
N THR A 30 9.02 -28.43 3.86
CA THR A 30 10.21 -28.61 4.73
C THR A 30 10.80 -27.28 5.18
N ALA A 31 11.58 -27.27 6.27
CA ALA A 31 12.31 -26.07 6.71
C ALA A 31 13.22 -25.51 5.59
N SER A 32 13.87 -26.38 4.81
CA SER A 32 14.66 -25.97 3.65
C SER A 32 13.80 -25.35 2.54
N ASP A 33 12.59 -25.86 2.28
CA ASP A 33 11.67 -25.23 1.33
C ASP A 33 11.23 -23.85 1.79
N LYS A 34 10.94 -23.69 3.08
CA LYS A 34 10.55 -22.41 3.68
C LYS A 34 11.69 -21.40 3.61
N ILE A 35 12.92 -21.80 3.93
CA ILE A 35 14.10 -20.94 3.76
C ILE A 35 14.28 -20.54 2.29
N ARG A 36 14.14 -21.48 1.34
CA ARG A 36 14.17 -21.14 -0.09
C ARG A 36 13.05 -20.20 -0.50
N GLY A 37 11.85 -20.38 0.07
CA GLY A 37 10.70 -19.50 -0.11
C GLY A 37 10.98 -18.08 0.38
N LEU A 38 11.51 -17.95 1.60
CA LEU A 38 11.95 -16.68 2.17
C LEU A 38 13.03 -16.02 1.33
N ILE A 39 14.02 -16.78 0.82
CA ILE A 39 15.05 -16.25 -0.08
C ILE A 39 14.42 -15.78 -1.40
N ARG A 40 13.47 -16.52 -1.98
CA ARG A 40 12.75 -16.08 -3.19
C ARG A 40 11.98 -14.79 -2.94
N GLN A 41 11.25 -14.70 -1.84
CA GLN A 41 10.55 -13.48 -1.44
C GLN A 41 11.52 -12.32 -1.19
N ALA A 42 12.64 -12.56 -0.52
CA ALA A 42 13.67 -11.55 -0.29
C ALA A 42 14.30 -11.08 -1.60
N ARG A 43 14.55 -11.99 -2.56
CA ARG A 43 15.02 -11.65 -3.90
C ARG A 43 13.99 -10.84 -4.68
N GLN A 44 12.72 -11.22 -4.63
CA GLN A 44 11.63 -10.46 -5.26
C GLN A 44 11.50 -9.04 -4.67
N ARG A 45 11.68 -8.89 -3.36
CA ARG A 45 11.70 -7.57 -2.70
C ARG A 45 12.95 -6.75 -3.00
N ALA A 46 14.08 -7.43 -3.23
CA ALA A 46 15.34 -6.79 -3.61
C ALA A 46 15.42 -6.49 -5.11
N GLU A 47 14.59 -7.14 -5.93
CA GLU A 47 14.51 -6.86 -7.35
C GLU A 47 14.01 -5.41 -7.50
N PRO A 48 14.72 -4.60 -8.29
CA PRO A 48 14.32 -3.22 -8.45
C PRO A 48 12.92 -3.16 -9.06
N LEU A 49 11.99 -2.47 -8.40
CA LEU A 49 10.63 -2.23 -8.93
C LEU A 49 10.72 -1.29 -10.13
N ASP A 50 10.91 -1.87 -11.31
CA ASP A 50 11.15 -1.14 -12.56
C ASP A 50 9.85 -0.73 -13.27
N SER A 51 8.70 -1.09 -12.71
CA SER A 51 7.41 -0.77 -13.29
C SER A 51 6.34 -0.58 -12.21
N PHE A 52 5.36 0.27 -12.54
CA PHE A 52 4.21 0.52 -11.69
C PHE A 52 3.38 -0.75 -11.40
N PRO A 53 3.09 -1.65 -12.36
CA PRO A 53 2.37 -2.89 -12.07
C PRO A 53 3.08 -3.77 -11.02
N ALA A 54 4.41 -3.85 -11.07
CA ALA A 54 5.18 -4.60 -10.07
C ALA A 54 5.09 -3.95 -8.69
N ALA A 55 5.22 -2.62 -8.61
CA ALA A 55 5.09 -1.88 -7.37
C ALA A 55 3.67 -1.97 -6.79
N LEU A 56 2.64 -2.01 -7.64
CA LEU A 56 1.25 -2.18 -7.23
C LEU A 56 1.02 -3.56 -6.63
N ALA A 57 1.53 -4.63 -7.25
CA ALA A 57 1.44 -5.97 -6.68
C ALA A 57 2.09 -6.06 -5.29
N VAL A 58 3.26 -5.44 -5.13
CA VAL A 58 3.93 -5.36 -3.83
C VAL A 58 3.08 -4.58 -2.82
N SER A 59 2.53 -3.44 -3.22
CA SER A 59 1.67 -2.62 -2.37
C SER A 59 0.42 -3.38 -1.90
N HIS A 60 -0.25 -4.07 -2.84
CA HIS A 60 -1.38 -4.95 -2.57
C HIS A 60 -1.03 -6.00 -1.52
N ASP A 61 0.09 -6.70 -1.69
CA ASP A 61 0.52 -7.75 -0.75
C ASP A 61 0.77 -7.20 0.67
N HIS A 62 1.30 -5.97 0.79
CA HIS A 62 1.47 -5.31 2.09
C HIS A 62 0.14 -5.00 2.78
N MET A 63 -0.89 -4.64 2.01
CA MET A 63 -2.20 -4.25 2.55
C MET A 63 -3.17 -5.43 2.71
N ALA A 64 -2.94 -6.54 1.99
CA ALA A 64 -3.90 -7.62 1.85
C ALA A 64 -4.30 -8.27 3.20
N ALA A 65 -3.36 -8.41 4.14
CA ALA A 65 -3.66 -8.97 5.46
C ALA A 65 -4.62 -8.06 6.25
N THR A 66 -4.36 -6.75 6.25
CA THR A 66 -5.20 -5.74 6.91
C THR A 66 -6.58 -5.68 6.27
N VAL A 67 -6.65 -5.64 4.93
CA VAL A 67 -7.92 -5.63 4.19
C VAL A 67 -8.76 -6.86 4.52
N ARG A 68 -8.15 -8.05 4.52
CA ARG A 68 -8.86 -9.29 4.88
C ARG A 68 -9.38 -9.26 6.32
N ALA A 69 -8.56 -8.83 7.27
CA ALA A 69 -8.95 -8.76 8.67
C ALA A 69 -10.15 -7.81 8.88
N VAL A 70 -10.12 -6.63 8.26
CA VAL A 70 -11.23 -5.68 8.31
C VAL A 70 -12.50 -6.28 7.69
N ARG A 71 -12.41 -6.89 6.50
CA ARG A 71 -13.56 -7.49 5.82
C ARG A 71 -14.22 -8.63 6.62
N ILE A 72 -13.44 -9.45 7.31
CA ILE A 72 -13.97 -10.50 8.19
C ILE A 72 -14.81 -9.87 9.31
N ILE A 73 -14.26 -8.83 9.98
CA ILE A 73 -14.98 -8.12 11.05
C ILE A 73 -16.24 -7.44 10.51
N GLU A 74 -16.16 -6.80 9.35
CA GLU A 74 -17.29 -6.16 8.69
C GLU A 74 -18.42 -7.15 8.37
N GLN A 75 -18.05 -8.33 7.87
CA GLN A 75 -18.99 -9.41 7.58
C GLN A 75 -19.66 -9.94 8.86
N ASP A 76 -18.90 -10.14 9.93
CA ASP A 76 -19.43 -10.61 11.22
C ASP A 76 -20.39 -9.59 11.87
N LEU A 77 -20.14 -8.30 11.64
CA LEU A 77 -20.95 -7.20 12.19
C LEU A 77 -22.09 -6.73 11.27
N ASP A 78 -22.22 -7.31 10.07
CA ASP A 78 -23.14 -6.86 9.00
C ASP A 78 -23.05 -5.34 8.74
N ARG A 79 -21.81 -4.81 8.71
CA ARG A 79 -21.51 -3.38 8.55
C ARG A 79 -20.35 -3.20 7.59
N HIS A 80 -20.48 -2.25 6.66
CA HIS A 80 -19.42 -1.93 5.70
C HIS A 80 -19.08 -0.44 5.71
N SER A 81 -17.81 -0.10 5.45
CA SER A 81 -17.33 1.27 5.32
C SER A 81 -16.67 1.48 3.95
N ASP A 82 -17.40 2.07 3.01
CA ASP A 82 -16.87 2.50 1.72
C ASP A 82 -15.74 3.51 1.89
N VAL A 83 -15.80 4.32 2.97
CA VAL A 83 -14.72 5.24 3.32
C VAL A 83 -13.42 4.48 3.63
N ALA A 84 -13.48 3.46 4.49
CA ALA A 84 -12.30 2.68 4.84
C ALA A 84 -11.76 1.91 3.62
N ALA A 85 -12.65 1.25 2.87
CA ALA A 85 -12.29 0.51 1.67
C ALA A 85 -11.65 1.42 0.60
N GLY A 86 -12.26 2.58 0.34
CA GLY A 86 -11.76 3.54 -0.65
C GLY A 86 -10.41 4.15 -0.25
N LEU A 87 -10.22 4.50 1.04
CA LEU A 87 -8.94 5.03 1.52
C LEU A 87 -7.82 4.00 1.46
N VAL A 88 -8.08 2.74 1.79
CA VAL A 88 -7.06 1.67 1.68
C VAL A 88 -6.68 1.45 0.22
N ASN A 89 -7.65 1.45 -0.70
CA ASN A 89 -7.37 1.31 -2.13
C ASN A 89 -6.50 2.46 -2.68
N ILE A 90 -6.77 3.70 -2.28
CA ILE A 90 -5.94 4.85 -2.70
C ILE A 90 -4.56 4.83 -2.02
N ALA A 91 -4.48 4.41 -0.76
CA ALA A 91 -3.21 4.25 -0.06
C ALA A 91 -2.32 3.19 -0.73
N GLU A 92 -2.92 2.10 -1.24
CA GLU A 92 -2.22 1.08 -2.03
C GLU A 92 -1.61 1.68 -3.30
N GLU A 93 -2.38 2.46 -4.06
CA GLU A 93 -1.87 3.15 -5.25
C GLU A 93 -0.76 4.15 -4.89
N PHE A 94 -0.93 4.93 -3.82
CA PHE A 94 0.04 5.92 -3.38
C PHE A 94 1.37 5.28 -3.00
N LEU A 95 1.33 4.17 -2.26
CA LEU A 95 2.51 3.39 -1.92
C LEU A 95 3.19 2.82 -3.17
N ALA A 96 2.41 2.31 -4.13
CA ALA A 96 2.94 1.82 -5.40
C ALA A 96 3.65 2.94 -6.18
N LEU A 97 3.07 4.14 -6.22
CA LEU A 97 3.72 5.31 -6.82
C LEU A 97 5.02 5.63 -6.10
N ALA A 98 5.02 5.75 -4.78
CA ALA A 98 6.21 6.06 -3.98
C ALA A 98 7.35 5.05 -4.21
N LEU A 99 7.03 3.77 -4.35
CA LEU A 99 8.00 2.70 -4.65
C LEU A 99 8.59 2.79 -6.06
N THR A 100 7.93 3.46 -7.00
CA THR A 100 8.43 3.73 -8.36
C THR A 100 9.20 5.04 -8.51
N ALA A 101 9.76 5.56 -7.42
CA ALA A 101 10.58 6.76 -7.46
C ALA A 101 11.76 6.62 -8.46
N PRO A 102 12.04 7.65 -9.28
CA PRO A 102 13.18 7.63 -10.19
C PRO A 102 14.49 7.34 -9.46
N ARG A 103 15.31 6.48 -10.04
CA ARG A 103 16.59 6.08 -9.45
C ARG A 103 17.74 6.97 -9.92
N PRO A 104 18.77 7.18 -9.09
CA PRO A 104 19.96 7.90 -9.51
C PRO A 104 20.64 7.17 -10.68
N GLY A 105 21.12 7.94 -11.66
CA GLY A 105 21.92 7.43 -12.78
C GLY A 105 21.16 7.11 -14.07
N SER A 106 19.86 7.37 -14.17
CA SER A 106 19.15 7.31 -15.46
C SER A 106 19.49 8.51 -16.36
N THR A 107 19.37 8.36 -17.67
CA THR A 107 19.40 9.49 -18.60
C THR A 107 18.01 10.14 -18.60
N GLY A 108 17.91 11.41 -18.22
CA GLY A 108 16.61 12.11 -18.14
C GLY A 108 15.94 12.09 -16.75
N VAL A 109 16.70 11.85 -15.67
CA VAL A 109 16.21 11.87 -14.26
C VAL A 109 15.33 13.09 -13.97
N SER A 110 15.68 14.27 -14.46
CA SER A 110 14.91 15.50 -14.20
C SER A 110 13.47 15.40 -14.70
N ASP A 111 13.27 14.94 -15.94
CA ASP A 111 11.93 14.79 -16.52
C ASP A 111 11.16 13.64 -15.85
N GLU A 112 11.87 12.58 -15.44
CA GLU A 112 11.28 11.48 -14.66
C GLU A 112 10.79 11.94 -13.29
N LEU A 113 11.56 12.81 -12.60
CA LEU A 113 11.16 13.40 -11.32
C LEU A 113 9.92 14.27 -11.46
N VAL A 114 9.85 15.13 -12.48
CA VAL A 114 8.67 15.97 -12.74
C VAL A 114 7.43 15.10 -13.01
N ARG A 115 7.57 14.06 -13.84
CA ARG A 115 6.45 13.12 -14.09
C ARG A 115 6.05 12.35 -12.84
N HIS A 116 7.01 11.96 -12.02
CA HIS A 116 6.75 11.22 -10.79
C HIS A 116 6.01 12.09 -9.76
N GLU A 117 6.46 13.34 -9.56
CA GLU A 117 5.78 14.34 -8.73
C GLU A 117 4.33 14.55 -9.20
N ALA A 118 4.13 14.78 -10.50
CA ALA A 118 2.79 14.96 -11.06
C ALA A 118 1.87 13.77 -10.73
N ARG A 119 2.36 12.52 -10.89
CA ARG A 119 1.57 11.32 -10.57
C ARG A 119 1.22 11.20 -9.09
N LEU A 120 2.13 11.57 -8.18
CA LEU A 120 1.85 11.61 -6.74
C LEU A 120 0.79 12.64 -6.41
N VAL A 121 0.90 13.84 -6.99
CA VAL A 121 -0.07 14.93 -6.82
C VAL A 121 -1.44 14.53 -7.39
N ASP A 122 -1.50 13.89 -8.56
CA ASP A 122 -2.74 13.38 -9.14
C ASP A 122 -3.42 12.35 -8.23
N CYS A 123 -2.64 11.44 -7.62
CA CYS A 123 -3.16 10.46 -6.67
C CYS A 123 -3.72 11.12 -5.40
N ALA A 124 -2.95 12.05 -4.81
CA ALA A 124 -3.40 12.81 -3.64
C ALA A 124 -4.63 13.68 -3.94
N THR A 125 -4.73 14.21 -5.16
CA THR A 125 -5.90 15.00 -5.61
C THR A 125 -7.12 14.10 -5.71
N ARG A 126 -7.02 12.91 -6.33
CA ARG A 126 -8.14 11.94 -6.35
C ARG A 126 -8.57 11.52 -4.94
N MET A 127 -7.63 11.35 -4.01
CA MET A 127 -7.95 11.09 -2.60
C MET A 127 -8.77 12.23 -1.99
N THR A 128 -8.35 13.47 -2.24
CA THR A 128 -9.02 14.67 -1.76
C THR A 128 -10.41 14.82 -2.36
N ASP A 129 -10.55 14.63 -3.67
CA ASP A 129 -11.83 14.66 -4.37
C ASP A 129 -12.80 13.62 -3.79
N GLN A 130 -12.31 12.42 -3.50
CA GLN A 130 -13.11 11.36 -2.90
C GLN A 130 -13.57 11.72 -1.48
N LEU A 131 -12.67 12.28 -0.66
CA LEU A 131 -13.01 12.78 0.68
C LEU A 131 -14.07 13.89 0.62
N LEU A 132 -13.92 14.83 -0.31
CA LEU A 132 -14.88 15.91 -0.54
C LEU A 132 -16.24 15.38 -0.98
N ARG A 133 -16.29 14.37 -1.87
CA ARG A 133 -17.55 13.72 -2.28
C ARG A 133 -18.28 13.11 -1.09
N TRP A 134 -17.58 12.40 -0.20
CA TRP A 134 -18.19 11.86 1.02
C TRP A 134 -18.63 12.94 2.02
N ALA A 135 -17.98 14.11 2.00
CA ALA A 135 -18.36 15.25 2.84
C ALA A 135 -19.70 15.88 2.45
N LEU A 136 -20.08 15.78 1.18
CA LEU A 136 -21.31 16.37 0.65
C LEU A 136 -22.57 15.57 1.01
N THR A 137 -22.42 14.31 1.40
CA THR A 137 -23.53 13.47 1.86
C THR A 137 -23.77 13.64 3.37
N PRO A 138 -25.03 13.78 3.84
CA PRO A 138 -25.34 13.97 5.27
C PRO A 138 -24.80 12.85 6.18
N THR A 139 -24.68 11.64 5.65
CA THR A 139 -24.12 10.47 6.33
C THR A 139 -23.12 9.81 5.40
N ALA A 140 -21.83 9.89 5.74
CA ALA A 140 -20.81 9.18 4.98
C ALA A 140 -21.01 7.66 5.13
N PRO A 141 -20.76 6.85 4.09
CA PRO A 141 -20.73 5.39 4.17
C PRO A 141 -19.48 4.92 4.95
N ALA A 142 -19.45 5.21 6.24
CA ALA A 142 -18.35 4.97 7.16
C ALA A 142 -18.88 4.29 8.44
N TYR A 143 -17.98 3.74 9.26
CA TYR A 143 -18.36 3.19 10.56
C TYR A 143 -18.99 4.25 11.49
N ASP A 144 -18.48 5.47 11.46
CA ASP A 144 -19.08 6.67 12.09
C ASP A 144 -19.53 7.62 10.96
N PRO A 145 -20.85 7.82 10.76
CA PRO A 145 -21.38 8.66 9.69
C PRO A 145 -20.88 10.12 9.71
N ALA A 146 -20.45 10.61 10.88
CA ALA A 146 -19.98 11.99 11.07
C ALA A 146 -18.44 12.12 10.98
N VAL A 147 -17.70 11.03 10.72
CA VAL A 147 -16.23 11.04 10.77
C VAL A 147 -15.62 12.03 9.78
N ILE A 148 -16.19 12.12 8.58
CA ILE A 148 -15.70 12.99 7.50
C ILE A 148 -16.04 14.46 7.78
N SER A 149 -17.32 14.76 8.05
CA SER A 149 -17.78 16.14 8.28
C SER A 149 -17.09 16.79 9.48
N ARG A 150 -16.87 16.03 10.56
CA ARG A 150 -16.15 16.49 11.76
C ARG A 150 -14.69 16.88 11.47
N ARG A 151 -14.00 16.15 10.60
CA ARG A 151 -12.58 16.40 10.27
C ARG A 151 -12.40 17.47 9.20
N LEU A 152 -13.33 17.55 8.25
CA LEU A 152 -13.28 18.56 7.19
C LEU A 152 -13.69 19.95 7.66
N ALA A 153 -14.48 20.07 8.74
CA ALA A 153 -14.80 21.36 9.35
C ALA A 153 -13.53 22.17 9.67
N GLU A 154 -12.46 21.51 10.13
CA GLU A 154 -11.17 22.14 10.43
C GLU A 154 -10.40 22.54 9.15
N SER A 155 -10.62 21.81 8.05
CA SER A 155 -9.94 22.04 6.77
C SER A 155 -10.68 23.04 5.86
N ALA A 156 -11.92 23.41 6.19
CA ALA A 156 -12.76 24.28 5.38
C ALA A 156 -12.15 25.68 5.17
N GLU A 157 -11.47 26.22 6.19
CA GLU A 157 -10.82 27.53 6.06
C GLU A 157 -9.65 27.51 5.08
N LEU A 158 -8.84 26.43 5.08
CA LEU A 158 -7.77 26.26 4.11
C LEU A 158 -8.32 26.16 2.68
N MET A 159 -9.42 25.42 2.48
CA MET A 159 -10.09 25.31 1.18
C MET A 159 -10.59 26.67 0.69
N ARG A 160 -11.16 27.49 1.58
CA ARG A 160 -11.61 28.85 1.27
C ARG A 160 -10.45 29.74 0.85
N LEU A 161 -9.32 29.69 1.57
CA LEU A 161 -8.12 30.46 1.26
C LEU A 161 -7.51 30.05 -0.08
N VAL A 162 -7.43 28.74 -0.36
CA VAL A 162 -6.95 28.22 -1.65
C VAL A 162 -7.85 28.69 -2.79
N SER A 163 -9.17 28.59 -2.64
CA SER A 163 -10.14 29.06 -3.64
C SER A 163 -9.97 30.56 -3.93
N ALA A 164 -9.83 31.39 -2.89
CA ALA A 164 -9.59 32.82 -3.04
C ALA A 164 -8.26 33.13 -3.76
N ALA A 165 -7.20 32.39 -3.43
CA ALA A 165 -5.88 32.56 -4.06
C ALA A 165 -5.89 32.15 -5.55
N LEU A 166 -6.63 31.10 -5.91
CA LEU A 166 -6.77 30.67 -7.30
C LEU A 166 -7.59 31.66 -8.13
N ALA A 167 -8.64 32.26 -7.56
CA ALA A 167 -9.46 33.26 -8.24
C ALA A 167 -8.74 34.60 -8.48
N ALA A 168 -7.66 34.86 -7.73
CA ALA A 168 -6.85 36.08 -7.86
C ALA A 168 -5.68 35.95 -8.85
N ARG A 169 -5.46 34.75 -9.42
CA ARG A 169 -4.47 34.48 -10.46
C ARG A 169 -5.10 34.59 -11.84
#